data_AF-A0A7Z9GXK2-F1
#
_entry.id   AF-A0A7Z9GXK2-F1
#
_cell.length_a   1.000
_cell.length_b   1.000
_cell.length_c   1.000
_cell.angle_alpha   90.00
_cell.angle_beta   90.00
_cell.angle_gamma   90.00
#
_symmetry.space_group_name_H-M   'P 1'
#
loop_
_entity.id
_entity.type
_entity.pdbx_description
1 polymer ?
#
loop_
_entity_poly.entity_id
_entity_poly.type
_entity_poly.pdbx_seq_one_letter_code
_entity_poly.pdbx_strand_id
1 'polypeptide(L)'
;MMLMFPLEELRGQQLLQEAEGYLELIFVLADRFELEIAIRDRLAQRSLHCLDQLPELMKRGEQYYQIWGQALQVMEQYQQAVGPLQQAAMLAPDQIDVWLSLAWCQKRCGRLDLAIQALEEALLVDSEEAIVHFNLACYWSLAEHSRQALTHLAEAFELDLKYRDLVDEEEDFDPIRSHPDFLALTGMIV
;
A
#
# COMPACT_ATOMS: atom_id res chain seq x y z
N MET A 1 -6.99 -17.70 39.66
CA MET A 1 -6.12 -17.13 38.59
C MET A 1 -6.75 -17.42 37.22
N MET A 2 -7.96 -16.90 36.96
CA MET A 2 -8.73 -17.23 35.73
C MET A 2 -9.58 -16.05 35.21
N LEU A 3 -9.43 -14.85 35.80
CA LEU A 3 -10.22 -13.65 35.45
C LEU A 3 -9.38 -12.54 34.81
N MET A 4 -8.05 -12.70 34.67
CA MET A 4 -7.16 -11.64 34.17
C MET A 4 -7.01 -11.67 32.63
N PHE A 5 -7.03 -12.88 32.04
CA PHE A 5 -6.91 -13.08 30.59
C PHE A 5 -8.00 -12.37 29.74
N PRO A 6 -9.30 -12.41 30.10
CA PRO A 6 -10.33 -11.79 29.27
C PRO A 6 -10.24 -10.26 29.21
N LEU A 7 -9.75 -9.63 30.28
CA LEU A 7 -9.59 -8.17 30.34
C LEU A 7 -8.37 -7.69 29.56
N GLU A 8 -7.26 -8.43 29.61
CA GLU A 8 -6.05 -8.11 28.84
C GLU A 8 -6.30 -8.27 27.33
N GLU A 9 -7.00 -9.32 26.92
CA GLU A 9 -7.39 -9.54 25.53
C GLU A 9 -8.35 -8.45 25.02
N LEU A 10 -9.39 -8.11 25.80
CA LEU A 10 -10.31 -7.02 25.46
C LEU A 10 -9.58 -5.68 25.34
N ARG A 11 -8.64 -5.40 26.25
CA ARG A 11 -7.82 -4.18 26.20
C ARG A 11 -6.92 -4.17 24.96
N GLY A 12 -6.33 -5.31 24.60
CA GLY A 12 -5.52 -5.44 23.39
C GLY A 12 -6.33 -5.21 22.12
N GLN A 13 -7.55 -5.75 22.02
CA GLN A 13 -8.45 -5.49 20.90
C GLN A 13 -8.81 -3.99 20.80
N GLN A 14 -9.09 -3.35 21.93
CA GLN A 14 -9.33 -1.91 21.96
C GLN A 14 -8.11 -1.09 21.47
N LEU A 15 -6.90 -1.49 21.86
CA LEU A 15 -5.66 -0.83 21.42
C LEU A 15 -5.43 -0.99 19.92
N LEU A 16 -5.72 -2.17 19.35
CA LEU A 16 -5.64 -2.39 17.90
C LEU A 16 -6.63 -1.50 17.15
N GLN A 17 -7.89 -1.43 17.61
CA GLN A 17 -8.90 -0.54 17.02
C GLN A 17 -8.51 0.94 17.11
N GLU A 18 -7.92 1.38 18.23
CA GLU A 18 -7.45 2.75 18.37
C GLU A 18 -6.27 3.02 17.42
N ALA A 19 -5.33 2.08 17.30
CA ALA A 19 -4.19 2.19 16.41
C ALA A 19 -4.61 2.29 14.93
N GLU A 20 -5.57 1.46 14.53
CA GLU A 20 -6.16 1.45 13.20
C GLU A 20 -6.94 2.74 12.92
N GLY A 21 -7.73 3.22 13.89
CA GLY A 21 -8.47 4.47 13.75
C GLY A 21 -7.58 5.70 13.53
N TYR A 22 -6.36 5.73 14.08
CA TYR A 22 -5.40 6.79 13.75
C TYR A 22 -4.93 6.73 12.30
N LEU A 23 -4.74 5.53 11.73
CA LEU A 23 -4.37 5.36 10.32
C LEU A 23 -5.52 5.73 9.40
N GLU A 24 -6.73 5.26 9.71
CA GLU A 24 -7.95 5.62 8.97
C GLU A 24 -8.12 7.15 8.92
N LEU A 25 -7.92 7.83 10.06
CA LEU A 25 -7.97 9.29 10.12
C LEU A 25 -6.92 9.94 9.22
N ILE A 26 -5.70 9.40 9.15
CA ILE A 26 -4.66 9.90 8.24
C ILE A 26 -5.13 9.78 6.79
N PHE A 27 -5.61 8.61 6.37
CA PHE A 27 -6.04 8.38 5.00
C PHE A 27 -7.22 9.26 4.60
N VAL A 28 -8.24 9.37 5.46
CA VAL A 28 -9.41 10.22 5.22
C VAL A 28 -9.04 11.70 5.16
N LEU A 29 -8.11 12.16 6.00
CA LEU A 29 -7.67 13.55 5.97
C LEU A 29 -6.81 13.85 4.74
N ALA A 30 -5.93 12.93 4.34
CA ALA A 30 -5.06 13.08 3.17
C ALA A 30 -5.85 13.09 1.86
N ASP A 31 -6.95 12.34 1.78
CA ASP A 31 -7.86 12.35 0.62
C ASP A 31 -8.60 13.70 0.46
N ARG A 32 -8.89 14.39 1.57
CA ARG A 32 -9.74 15.60 1.56
C ARG A 32 -8.97 16.91 1.68
N PHE A 33 -7.76 16.86 2.21
CA PHE A 33 -6.98 18.04 2.59
C PHE A 33 -5.48 17.80 2.39
N GLU A 34 -4.72 18.88 2.20
CA GLU A 34 -3.27 18.84 2.38
C GLU A 34 -2.94 18.61 3.86
N LEU A 35 -2.66 17.35 4.21
CA LEU A 35 -2.31 16.98 5.58
C LEU A 35 -0.85 17.32 5.88
N GLU A 36 -0.62 18.26 6.81
CA GLU A 36 0.74 18.60 7.24
C GLU A 36 1.50 17.37 7.74
N ILE A 37 2.75 17.21 7.28
CA ILE A 37 3.65 16.11 7.66
C ILE A 37 3.73 15.95 9.19
N ALA A 38 3.81 17.06 9.94
CA ALA A 38 3.89 17.02 11.39
C ALA A 38 2.62 16.46 12.06
N ILE A 39 1.44 16.66 11.45
CA ILE A 39 0.17 16.11 11.93
C ILE A 39 0.08 14.63 11.57
N ARG A 40 0.36 14.28 10.31
CA ARG A 40 0.43 12.89 9.83
C ARG A 40 1.34 12.03 10.72
N ASP A 41 2.57 12.48 10.94
CA ASP A 41 3.55 11.72 11.71
C ASP A 41 3.16 11.62 13.19
N ARG A 42 2.52 12.65 13.75
CA ARG A 42 2.00 12.60 15.12
C ARG A 42 0.87 11.59 15.28
N LEU A 43 -0.05 11.51 14.30
CA LEU A 43 -1.12 10.52 14.31
C LEU A 43 -0.55 9.10 14.16
N ALA A 44 0.39 8.90 13.25
CA ALA A 44 1.07 7.62 13.06
C ALA A 44 1.84 7.19 14.32
N GLN A 45 2.52 8.12 15.00
CA GLN A 45 3.17 7.85 16.28
C GLN A 45 2.18 7.43 17.37
N ARG A 46 0.95 7.97 17.38
CA ARG A 46 -0.08 7.50 18.31
C ARG A 46 -0.52 6.07 17.99
N SER A 47 -0.64 5.73 16.70
CA SER A 47 -0.88 4.35 16.27
C SER A 47 0.20 3.40 16.79
N LEU A 48 1.48 3.73 16.57
CA LEU A 48 2.61 2.94 17.08
C LEU A 48 2.61 2.84 18.62
N HIS A 49 2.26 3.93 19.32
CA HIS A 49 2.17 3.91 20.78
C HIS A 49 1.10 2.95 21.29
N CYS A 50 -0.04 2.84 20.61
CA CYS A 50 -1.05 1.83 20.93
C CYS A 50 -0.51 0.41 20.72
N LEU A 51 0.26 0.18 19.65
CA LEU A 51 0.88 -1.12 19.38
C LEU A 51 1.93 -1.51 20.43
N ASP A 52 2.73 -0.55 20.92
CA ASP A 52 3.74 -0.79 21.96
C ASP A 52 3.11 -1.29 23.27
N GLN A 53 1.88 -0.84 23.57
CA GLN A 53 1.12 -1.22 24.76
C GLN A 53 0.40 -2.57 24.64
N LEU A 54 0.44 -3.23 23.47
CA LEU A 54 -0.23 -4.52 23.30
C LEU A 54 0.40 -5.60 24.18
N PRO A 55 -0.40 -6.58 24.64
CA PRO A 55 0.12 -7.82 25.19
C PRO A 55 1.03 -8.54 24.17
N GLU A 56 2.13 -9.14 24.62
CA GLU A 56 3.13 -9.79 23.74
C GLU A 56 2.54 -10.88 22.84
N LEU A 57 1.49 -11.56 23.30
CA LEU A 57 0.76 -12.57 22.52
C LEU A 57 0.07 -11.98 21.27
N MET A 58 -0.28 -10.69 21.30
CA MET A 58 -0.96 -10.01 20.20
C MET A 58 0.00 -9.33 19.23
N LYS A 59 1.27 -9.09 19.62
CA LYS A 59 2.33 -8.49 18.77
C LYS A 59 2.89 -9.41 17.68
N ARG A 60 2.10 -10.39 17.26
CA ARG A 60 2.46 -11.40 16.25
C ARG A 60 1.31 -11.75 15.31
N GLY A 61 0.15 -11.11 15.50
CA GLY A 61 -0.98 -11.25 14.59
C GLY A 61 -0.77 -10.45 13.31
N GLU A 62 -1.51 -10.81 12.27
CA GLU A 62 -1.49 -10.09 10.99
C GLU A 62 -1.86 -8.62 11.17
N GLN A 63 -2.98 -8.31 11.85
CA GLN A 63 -3.42 -6.94 12.10
C GLN A 63 -2.34 -6.08 12.79
N TYR A 64 -1.58 -6.66 13.73
CA TYR A 64 -0.46 -5.96 14.35
C TYR A 64 0.61 -5.56 13.34
N TYR A 65 1.04 -6.52 12.50
CA TYR A 65 2.07 -6.28 11.50
C TYR A 65 1.60 -5.32 10.40
N GLN A 66 0.33 -5.40 10.01
CA GLN A 66 -0.29 -4.50 9.05
C GLN A 66 -0.28 -3.06 9.57
N ILE A 67 -0.85 -2.82 10.76
CA ILE A 67 -0.89 -1.47 11.36
C ILE A 67 0.52 -0.93 11.57
N TRP A 68 1.46 -1.76 12.05
CA TRP A 68 2.86 -1.35 12.23
C TRP A 68 3.49 -0.93 10.90
N GLY A 69 3.33 -1.75 9.86
CA GLY A 69 3.82 -1.48 8.52
C GLY A 69 3.25 -0.20 7.92
N GLN A 70 1.92 -0.05 7.97
CA GLN A 70 1.22 1.13 7.47
C GLN A 70 1.60 2.40 8.23
N ALA A 71 1.74 2.34 9.56
CA ALA A 71 2.20 3.48 10.36
C ALA A 71 3.61 3.93 9.95
N LEU A 72 4.54 2.99 9.71
CA LEU A 72 5.87 3.31 9.20
C LEU A 72 5.83 3.85 7.76
N GLN A 73 4.95 3.29 6.92
CA GLN A 73 4.75 3.73 5.54
C GLN A 73 4.28 5.19 5.47
N VAL A 74 3.26 5.57 6.23
CA VAL A 74 2.74 6.94 6.23
C VAL A 74 3.76 7.93 6.82
N MET A 75 4.62 7.49 7.73
CA MET A 75 5.76 8.26 8.23
C MET A 75 6.96 8.30 7.26
N GLU A 76 6.81 7.75 6.06
CA GLU A 76 7.83 7.67 5.03
C GLU A 76 9.07 6.84 5.39
N GLN A 77 8.96 5.99 6.40
CA GLN A 77 10.02 5.08 6.84
C GLN A 77 9.98 3.77 6.05
N TYR A 78 10.00 3.87 4.72
CA TYR A 78 9.73 2.76 3.80
C TYR A 78 10.59 1.53 4.08
N GLN A 79 11.89 1.71 4.32
CA GLN A 79 12.81 0.61 4.57
C GLN A 79 12.46 -0.16 5.85
N GLN A 80 11.92 0.50 6.87
CA GLN A 80 11.47 -0.13 8.11
C GLN A 80 10.10 -0.77 7.94
N ALA A 81 9.22 -0.18 7.11
CA ALA A 81 7.88 -0.67 6.83
C ALA A 81 7.86 -2.03 6.10
N VAL A 82 8.87 -2.31 5.27
CA VAL A 82 8.95 -3.57 4.48
C VAL A 82 8.84 -4.80 5.38
N GLY A 83 9.56 -4.87 6.50
CA GLY A 83 9.58 -6.07 7.36
C GLY A 83 8.20 -6.43 7.92
N PRO A 84 7.51 -5.51 8.62
CA PRO A 84 6.16 -5.72 9.11
C PRO A 84 5.16 -6.01 7.98
N LEU A 85 5.17 -5.27 6.88
CA LEU A 85 4.26 -5.52 5.75
C LEU A 85 4.46 -6.91 5.13
N GLN A 86 5.70 -7.37 5.04
CA GLN A 86 6.01 -8.71 4.54
C GLN A 86 5.49 -9.80 5.50
N GLN A 87 5.56 -9.58 6.82
CA GLN A 87 4.94 -10.50 7.79
C GLN A 87 3.42 -10.49 7.71
N ALA A 88 2.80 -9.31 7.54
CA ALA A 88 1.36 -9.19 7.36
C ALA A 88 0.89 -9.96 6.11
N ALA A 89 1.56 -9.76 4.97
CA ALA A 89 1.25 -10.45 3.72
C ALA A 89 1.43 -11.97 3.81
N MET A 90 2.42 -12.45 4.57
CA MET A 90 2.59 -13.89 4.81
C MET A 90 1.48 -14.51 5.67
N LEU A 91 0.90 -13.73 6.58
CA LEU A 91 -0.12 -14.20 7.52
C LEU A 91 -1.54 -14.09 6.96
N ALA A 92 -1.80 -13.10 6.11
CA ALA A 92 -3.04 -12.97 5.33
C ALA A 92 -2.70 -12.62 3.87
N PRO A 93 -2.38 -13.65 3.06
CA PRO A 93 -2.01 -13.46 1.66
C PRO A 93 -3.17 -13.00 0.77
N ASP A 94 -4.40 -13.05 1.27
CA ASP A 94 -5.65 -12.65 0.60
C ASP A 94 -5.99 -11.16 0.80
N GLN A 95 -5.13 -10.36 1.43
CA GLN A 95 -5.33 -8.93 1.62
C GLN A 95 -4.52 -8.11 0.61
N ILE A 96 -5.18 -7.66 -0.45
CA ILE A 96 -4.60 -6.85 -1.54
C ILE A 96 -3.93 -5.57 -1.00
N ASP A 97 -4.57 -4.87 -0.06
CA ASP A 97 -4.06 -3.61 0.49
C ASP A 97 -2.68 -3.77 1.15
N VAL A 98 -2.40 -4.94 1.73
CA VAL A 98 -1.11 -5.24 2.35
C VAL A 98 -0.05 -5.43 1.28
N TRP A 99 -0.37 -6.13 0.20
CA TRP A 99 0.53 -6.30 -0.95
C TRP A 99 0.81 -4.96 -1.66
N LEU A 100 -0.20 -4.13 -1.86
CA LEU A 100 -0.05 -2.77 -2.39
C LEU A 100 0.87 -1.92 -1.52
N SER A 101 0.66 -1.95 -0.20
CA SER A 101 1.50 -1.24 0.78
C SER A 101 2.95 -1.71 0.74
N LEU A 102 3.16 -3.03 0.68
CA LEU A 102 4.49 -3.65 0.58
C LEU A 102 5.19 -3.24 -0.71
N ALA A 103 4.51 -3.36 -1.85
CA ALA A 103 5.02 -3.00 -3.15
C ALA A 103 5.42 -1.53 -3.21
N TRP A 104 4.56 -0.64 -2.70
CA TRP A 104 4.83 0.79 -2.65
C TRP A 104 6.06 1.12 -1.80
N CYS A 105 6.19 0.50 -0.62
CA CYS A 105 7.39 0.66 0.21
C CYS A 105 8.65 0.13 -0.49
N GLN A 106 8.56 -1.00 -1.18
CA GLN A 106 9.69 -1.57 -1.93
C GLN A 106 10.10 -0.70 -3.11
N LYS A 107 9.14 -0.12 -3.86
CA LYS A 107 9.39 0.87 -4.92
C LYS A 107 10.15 2.07 -4.36
N ARG A 108 9.69 2.64 -3.24
CA ARG A 108 10.37 3.78 -2.58
C ARG A 108 11.76 3.43 -2.03
N CYS A 109 12.04 2.15 -1.79
CA CYS A 109 13.37 1.65 -1.46
C CYS A 109 14.26 1.34 -2.69
N GLY A 110 13.78 1.62 -3.91
CA GLY A 110 14.49 1.30 -5.15
C GLY A 110 14.53 -0.19 -5.49
N ARG A 111 13.69 -1.02 -4.85
CA ARG A 111 13.64 -2.48 -5.05
C ARG A 111 12.50 -2.82 -6.01
N LEU A 112 12.58 -2.32 -7.24
CA LEU A 112 11.51 -2.45 -8.24
C LEU A 112 11.13 -3.91 -8.53
N ASP A 113 12.10 -4.81 -8.66
CA ASP A 113 11.83 -6.24 -8.91
C ASP A 113 10.94 -6.87 -7.82
N LEU A 114 11.21 -6.54 -6.55
CA LEU A 114 10.41 -7.04 -5.44
C LEU A 114 9.03 -6.37 -5.40
N ALA A 115 8.97 -5.07 -5.71
CA ALA A 115 7.72 -4.33 -5.75
C ALA A 115 6.75 -4.91 -6.79
N ILE A 116 7.28 -5.26 -7.98
CA ILE A 116 6.54 -5.95 -9.02
C ILE A 116 6.06 -7.32 -8.53
N GLN A 117 6.93 -8.12 -7.92
CA GLN A 117 6.54 -9.42 -7.35
C GLN A 117 5.40 -9.29 -6.33
N ALA A 118 5.45 -8.29 -5.45
CA ALA A 118 4.39 -8.06 -4.48
C ALA A 118 3.04 -7.70 -5.14
N LEU A 119 3.04 -6.96 -6.25
CA LEU A 119 1.83 -6.69 -7.02
C LEU A 119 1.34 -7.90 -7.83
N GLU A 120 2.25 -8.75 -8.31
CA GLU A 120 1.89 -10.02 -8.95
C GLU A 120 1.19 -10.95 -7.94
N GLU A 121 1.64 -11.01 -6.69
CA GLU A 121 0.92 -11.70 -5.62
C GLU A 121 -0.46 -11.09 -5.36
N ALA A 122 -0.60 -9.76 -5.41
CA ALA A 122 -1.90 -9.10 -5.30
C ALA A 122 -2.88 -9.52 -6.43
N LEU A 123 -2.40 -9.69 -7.66
CA LEU A 123 -3.21 -10.18 -8.78
C LEU A 123 -3.63 -11.66 -8.65
N LEU A 124 -2.92 -12.46 -7.84
CA LEU A 124 -3.36 -13.82 -7.53
C LEU A 124 -4.59 -13.84 -6.61
N VAL A 125 -4.80 -12.76 -5.84
CA VAL A 125 -5.96 -12.59 -4.96
C VAL A 125 -7.16 -12.09 -5.76
N ASP A 126 -6.97 -11.00 -6.51
CA ASP A 126 -7.96 -10.46 -7.43
C ASP A 126 -7.29 -9.96 -8.71
N SER A 127 -7.58 -10.64 -9.81
CA SER A 127 -7.03 -10.32 -11.12
C SER A 127 -7.70 -9.13 -11.80
N GLU A 128 -8.81 -8.61 -11.26
CA GLU A 128 -9.57 -7.48 -11.82
C GLU A 128 -9.39 -6.20 -11.00
N GLU A 129 -8.40 -6.17 -10.09
CA GLU A 129 -8.12 -4.99 -9.28
C GLU A 129 -7.34 -3.93 -10.08
N ALA A 130 -8.05 -2.91 -10.55
CA ALA A 130 -7.53 -1.87 -11.43
C ALA A 130 -6.31 -1.13 -10.85
N ILE A 131 -6.28 -0.87 -9.52
CA ILE A 131 -5.13 -0.17 -8.91
C ILE A 131 -3.86 -1.00 -8.96
N VAL A 132 -3.96 -2.33 -8.88
CA VAL A 132 -2.81 -3.23 -8.96
C VAL A 132 -2.24 -3.20 -10.38
N HIS A 133 -3.10 -3.25 -11.41
CA HIS A 133 -2.70 -3.09 -12.80
C HIS A 133 -2.04 -1.73 -13.06
N PHE A 134 -2.60 -0.64 -12.55
CA PHE A 134 -2.01 0.69 -12.71
C PHE A 134 -0.61 0.77 -12.08
N ASN A 135 -0.44 0.28 -10.84
CA ASN A 135 0.86 0.27 -10.18
C ASN A 135 1.88 -0.64 -10.88
N LEU A 136 1.46 -1.79 -11.41
CA LEU A 136 2.33 -2.64 -12.24
C LEU A 136 2.77 -1.92 -13.49
N ALA A 137 1.87 -1.17 -14.14
CA ALA A 137 2.22 -0.37 -15.30
C ALA A 137 3.30 0.66 -14.98
N CYS A 138 3.13 1.41 -13.89
CA CYS A 138 4.13 2.35 -13.39
C CYS A 138 5.47 1.66 -13.13
N TYR A 139 5.48 0.52 -12.43
CA TYR A 139 6.74 -0.12 -12.01
C TYR A 139 7.46 -0.80 -13.17
N TRP A 140 6.73 -1.39 -14.12
CA TRP A 140 7.31 -1.89 -15.36
C TRP A 140 7.84 -0.77 -16.26
N SER A 141 7.19 0.40 -16.27
CA SER A 141 7.68 1.59 -16.97
C SER A 141 9.02 2.04 -16.39
N LEU A 142 9.11 2.19 -15.06
CA LEU A 142 10.35 2.51 -14.36
C LEU A 142 11.46 1.47 -14.58
N ALA A 143 11.09 0.20 -14.77
CA ALA A 143 12.01 -0.86 -15.14
C ALA A 143 12.38 -0.87 -16.63
N GLU A 144 11.91 0.10 -17.43
CA GLU A 144 12.11 0.20 -18.88
C GLU A 144 11.55 -1.00 -19.69
N HIS A 145 10.56 -1.71 -19.14
CA HIS A 145 9.88 -2.83 -19.78
C HIS A 145 8.56 -2.38 -20.39
N SER A 146 8.64 -1.58 -21.46
CA SER A 146 7.48 -0.89 -22.05
C SER A 146 6.33 -1.82 -22.45
N ARG A 147 6.62 -3.06 -22.89
CA ARG A 147 5.55 -4.01 -23.26
C ARG A 147 4.68 -4.38 -22.07
N GLN A 148 5.27 -4.82 -20.96
CA GLN A 148 4.51 -5.17 -19.75
C GLN A 148 3.80 -3.94 -19.19
N ALA A 149 4.47 -2.78 -19.19
CA ALA A 149 3.88 -1.53 -18.74
C ALA A 149 2.59 -1.20 -19.51
N LEU A 150 2.63 -1.27 -20.84
CA LEU A 150 1.47 -1.00 -21.70
C LEU A 150 0.35 -2.03 -21.55
N THR A 151 0.69 -3.31 -21.36
CA THR A 151 -0.31 -4.36 -21.11
C THR A 151 -1.08 -4.07 -19.83
N HIS A 152 -0.38 -3.79 -18.73
CA HIS A 152 -1.05 -3.50 -17.46
C HIS A 152 -1.77 -2.15 -17.47
N LEU A 153 -1.24 -1.14 -18.18
CA LEU A 153 -1.90 0.15 -18.31
C LEU A 153 -3.23 0.05 -19.07
N ALA A 154 -3.26 -0.76 -20.14
CA ALA A 154 -4.48 -1.00 -20.90
C ALA A 154 -5.53 -1.69 -20.04
N GLU A 155 -5.14 -2.73 -19.27
CA GLU A 155 -6.04 -3.43 -18.35
C GLU A 155 -6.59 -2.48 -17.27
N ALA A 156 -5.75 -1.64 -16.67
CA ALA A 156 -6.18 -0.64 -15.68
C ALA A 156 -7.24 0.31 -16.26
N PHE A 157 -7.09 0.73 -17.53
CA PHE A 157 -8.07 1.59 -18.21
C PHE A 157 -9.37 0.85 -18.58
N GLU A 158 -9.30 -0.44 -18.88
CA GLU A 158 -10.50 -1.24 -19.16
C GLU A 158 -11.32 -1.47 -17.88
N LEU A 159 -10.64 -1.74 -16.77
CA LEU A 159 -11.28 -1.98 -15.47
C LEU A 159 -11.82 -0.69 -14.82
N ASP A 160 -11.06 0.41 -14.87
CA ASP A 160 -11.48 1.70 -14.33
C ASP A 160 -10.92 2.88 -15.14
N LEU A 161 -11.83 3.58 -15.82
CA LEU A 161 -11.48 4.70 -16.69
C LEU A 161 -10.83 5.87 -15.95
N LYS A 162 -10.98 6.00 -14.63
CA LYS A 162 -10.36 7.10 -13.86
C LYS A 162 -8.84 7.13 -14.00
N TYR A 163 -8.20 5.99 -14.24
CA TYR A 163 -6.75 5.92 -14.40
C TYR A 163 -6.25 6.63 -15.65
N ARG A 164 -7.12 6.85 -16.65
CA ARG A 164 -6.80 7.69 -17.81
C ARG A 164 -6.53 9.13 -17.43
N ASP A 165 -7.21 9.64 -16.41
CA ASP A 165 -7.02 11.02 -15.95
C ASP A 165 -5.71 11.21 -15.17
N LEU A 166 -5.15 10.11 -14.62
CA LEU A 166 -3.93 10.14 -13.82
C LEU A 166 -2.64 9.99 -14.66
N VAL A 167 -2.73 9.29 -15.79
CA VAL A 167 -1.55 8.86 -16.56
C VAL A 167 -0.66 10.01 -17.04
N ASP A 168 -1.25 11.16 -17.35
CA ASP A 168 -0.52 12.31 -17.88
C ASP A 168 0.35 12.97 -16.79
N GLU A 169 -0.11 12.99 -15.54
CA GLU A 169 0.60 13.58 -14.40
C GLU A 169 1.59 12.63 -13.73
N GLU A 170 1.48 11.32 -13.99
CA GLU A 170 2.31 10.31 -13.33
C GLU A 170 3.71 10.20 -13.94
N GLU A 171 4.72 10.65 -13.20
CA GLU A 171 6.13 10.66 -13.59
C GLU A 171 6.71 9.25 -13.79
N ASP A 172 6.10 8.23 -13.18
CA ASP A 172 6.54 6.84 -13.34
C ASP A 172 6.46 6.37 -14.83
N PHE A 173 5.70 7.07 -15.67
CA PHE A 173 5.60 6.82 -17.11
C PHE A 173 6.64 7.56 -17.97
N ASP A 174 7.45 8.45 -17.41
CA ASP A 174 8.45 9.22 -18.16
C ASP A 174 9.39 8.36 -19.03
N PRO A 175 9.87 7.17 -18.59
CA PRO A 175 10.70 6.30 -19.43
C PRO A 175 10.03 5.84 -20.73
N ILE A 176 8.69 5.76 -20.76
CA ILE A 176 7.92 5.26 -21.90
C ILE A 176 7.01 6.31 -22.53
N ARG A 177 7.00 7.55 -22.03
CA ARG A 177 6.04 8.60 -22.41
C ARG A 177 6.08 8.94 -23.91
N SER A 178 7.23 8.79 -24.56
CA SER A 178 7.38 9.01 -26.01
C SER A 178 7.17 7.75 -26.85
N HIS A 179 6.85 6.59 -26.25
CA HIS A 179 6.63 5.34 -26.97
C HIS A 179 5.36 5.44 -27.84
N PRO A 180 5.38 5.03 -29.12
CA PRO A 180 4.22 5.18 -30.02
C PRO A 180 2.95 4.52 -29.47
N ASP A 181 3.06 3.32 -28.91
CA ASP A 181 1.92 2.60 -28.33
C ASP A 181 1.42 3.25 -27.04
N PHE A 182 2.27 3.93 -26.27
CA PHE A 182 1.85 4.71 -25.10
C PHE A 182 0.99 5.89 -25.54
N LEU A 183 1.49 6.67 -26.50
CA LEU A 183 0.76 7.80 -27.09
C LEU A 183 -0.57 7.37 -27.74
N ALA A 184 -0.60 6.19 -28.37
CA ALA A 184 -1.83 5.65 -28.94
C ALA A 184 -2.83 5.24 -27.85
N LEU A 185 -2.35 4.62 -26.77
CA LEU A 185 -3.20 4.16 -25.66
C LEU A 185 -3.80 5.32 -24.87
N THR A 186 -3.00 6.36 -24.58
CA THR A 186 -3.43 7.54 -23.79
C THR A 186 -4.11 8.61 -24.63
N GLY A 187 -3.78 8.71 -25.93
CA GLY A 187 -4.39 9.68 -26.85
C GLY A 187 -5.84 9.39 -27.25
N MET A 188 -6.39 8.23 -26.88
CA MET A 188 -7.81 7.94 -27.04
C MET A 188 -8.64 8.65 -25.96
N ILE A 189 -8.83 9.97 -26.09
CA ILE A 189 -9.79 10.72 -25.27
C ILE A 189 -11.17 10.59 -25.92
N VAL A 190 -12.16 10.04 -25.21
CA VAL A 190 -13.59 10.06 -25.58
C VAL A 190 -14.29 11.16 -24.80
#